data_AF-A0A820YG55-F1
#
_entry.id   AF-A0A820YG55-F1
#
_cell.length_a   1.000
_cell.length_b   1.000
_cell.length_c   1.000
_cell.angle_alpha   90.00
_cell.angle_beta   90.00
_cell.angle_gamma   90.00
#
_symmetry.space_group_name_H-M   'P 1'
#
loop_
_entity.id
_entity.type
_entity.pdbx_description
1 polymer ?
#
loop_
_entity_poly.entity_id
_entity_poly.type
_entity_poly.pdbx_seq_one_letter_code
_entity_poly.pdbx_strand_id
1 'polypeptide(L)'
;MNDSRPTTMKTPIYWKKTFLTCRSPTNSFYLCRTLEDVYDDTTQIRIQWYSFVDDNRDENDIDENTHFKISFEDTLDIQAILTSIPSVVTYANKIITLKKKDIVRTQ
;
A
#
# COMPACT_ATOMS: atom_id res chain seq x y z
N MET A 1 25.94 20.46 32.51
CA MET A 1 25.00 20.80 31.42
C MET A 1 24.71 19.52 30.67
N ASN A 2 23.62 18.84 31.01
CA ASN A 2 23.16 17.67 30.26
C ASN A 2 22.20 18.16 29.20
N ASP A 3 22.70 18.34 27.99
CA ASP A 3 21.93 18.71 26.81
C ASP A 3 21.24 17.45 26.26
N SER A 4 20.23 16.96 27.00
CA SER A 4 19.31 15.96 26.48
C SER A 4 18.37 16.66 25.50
N ARG A 5 18.83 16.85 24.26
CA ARG A 5 17.95 17.28 23.17
C ARG A 5 16.76 16.31 23.15
N PRO A 6 15.51 16.79 23.16
CA PRO A 6 14.40 15.89 22.98
C PRO A 6 14.59 15.21 21.63
N THR A 7 14.73 13.89 21.62
CA THR A 7 14.53 13.10 20.40
C THR A 7 13.10 13.37 19.99
N THR A 8 12.91 14.32 19.08
CA THR A 8 11.62 14.60 18.47
C THR A 8 11.20 13.30 17.80
N MET A 9 10.31 12.54 18.45
CA MET A 9 9.81 11.31 17.88
C MET A 9 9.06 11.71 16.62
N LYS A 10 9.67 11.45 15.46
CA LYS A 10 9.03 11.72 14.18
C LYS A 10 7.78 10.86 14.10
N THR A 11 6.66 11.49 13.76
CA THR A 11 5.41 10.75 13.53
C THR A 11 5.46 10.14 12.13
N PRO A 12 5.30 8.82 11.97
CA PRO A 12 5.26 8.21 10.66
C PRO A 12 4.08 8.75 9.86
N ILE A 13 4.30 9.04 8.58
CA ILE A 13 3.23 9.37 7.64
C ILE A 13 2.45 8.11 7.23
N TYR A 14 3.14 6.96 7.17
CA TYR A 14 2.55 5.65 7.00
C TYR A 14 3.16 4.69 8.00
N TRP A 15 2.32 3.96 8.70
CA TRP A 15 2.78 2.95 9.65
C TRP A 15 3.16 1.67 8.90
N LYS A 16 3.98 0.83 9.52
CA LYS A 16 4.26 -0.52 9.05
C LYS A 16 2.96 -1.30 8.90
N LYS A 17 2.83 -2.03 7.79
CA LYS A 17 1.63 -2.76 7.35
C LYS A 17 0.48 -1.88 6.82
N THR A 18 0.69 -0.58 6.61
CA THR A 18 -0.27 0.26 5.89
C THR A 18 -0.37 -0.22 4.44
N PHE A 19 -1.60 -0.37 3.95
CA PHE A 19 -1.87 -0.65 2.55
C PHE A 19 -1.86 0.65 1.75
N LEU A 20 -1.23 0.62 0.59
CA LEU A 20 -1.03 1.76 -0.29
C LEU A 20 -1.40 1.36 -1.72
N THR A 21 -1.84 2.37 -2.48
CA THR A 21 -1.92 2.28 -3.94
C THR A 21 -0.82 3.14 -4.54
N CYS A 22 -0.29 2.72 -5.68
CA CYS A 22 0.80 3.43 -6.34
C CYS A 22 0.64 3.40 -7.86
N ARG A 23 1.23 4.41 -8.52
CA ARG A 23 1.27 4.53 -9.98
C ARG A 23 2.28 3.55 -10.56
N SER A 24 1.87 2.86 -11.61
CA SER A 24 2.78 2.23 -12.56
C SER A 24 3.15 3.17 -13.71
N PRO A 25 4.30 2.97 -14.36
CA PRO A 25 4.60 3.56 -15.67
C PRO A 25 3.51 3.33 -16.73
N THR A 26 2.72 2.25 -16.62
CA THR A 26 1.60 1.93 -17.53
C THR A 26 0.28 2.62 -17.16
N ASN A 27 0.29 3.50 -16.15
CA ASN A 27 -0.89 4.19 -15.61
C ASN A 27 -1.95 3.27 -14.96
N SER A 28 -1.61 2.00 -14.74
CA SER A 28 -2.43 1.05 -13.97
C SER A 28 -2.21 1.23 -12.45
N PHE A 29 -3.17 0.77 -11.65
CA PHE A 29 -3.11 0.83 -10.19
C PHE A 29 -2.59 -0.46 -9.60
N TYR A 30 -1.66 -0.36 -8.66
CA TYR A 30 -1.11 -1.52 -7.94
C TYR A 30 -1.28 -1.38 -6.44
N LEU A 31 -1.65 -2.49 -5.80
CA LEU A 31 -1.82 -2.60 -4.35
C LEU A 31 -0.53 -3.11 -3.72
N CYS A 32 -0.04 -2.39 -2.72
CA CYS A 32 1.09 -2.83 -1.92
C CYS A 32 0.87 -2.57 -0.43
N ARG A 33 1.75 -3.14 0.40
CA ARG A 33 1.76 -2.92 1.85
C ARG A 33 3.15 -2.54 2.32
N THR A 34 3.28 -1.51 3.15
CA THR A 34 4.56 -1.12 3.74
C THR A 34 5.12 -2.22 4.65
N LEU A 35 6.44 -2.40 4.62
CA LEU A 35 7.17 -3.34 5.48
C LEU A 35 7.89 -2.66 6.65
N GLU A 36 7.87 -1.33 6.67
CA GLU A 36 8.49 -0.45 7.66
C GLU A 36 7.62 0.80 7.89
N ASP A 37 7.92 1.54 8.96
CA ASP A 37 7.32 2.85 9.20
C ASP A 37 7.98 3.86 8.24
N VAL A 38 7.16 4.67 7.59
CA VAL A 38 7.57 5.66 6.59
C VAL A 38 7.48 7.05 7.20
N TYR A 39 8.53 7.85 7.03
CA TYR A 39 8.64 9.20 7.57
C TYR A 39 8.67 10.25 6.46
N ASP A 40 8.57 11.52 6.85
CA ASP A 40 8.53 12.67 5.95
C ASP A 40 9.79 12.86 5.09
N ASP A 41 10.94 12.39 5.59
CA ASP A 41 12.24 12.43 4.92
C ASP A 41 12.59 11.15 4.16
N THR A 42 11.69 10.16 4.14
CA THR A 42 11.92 8.89 3.47
C THR A 42 11.75 9.06 1.96
N THR A 43 12.77 8.71 1.18
CA THR A 43 12.73 8.79 -0.29
C THR A 43 12.31 7.47 -0.94
N GLN A 44 12.71 6.34 -0.34
CA GLN A 44 12.41 4.99 -0.80
C GLN A 44 11.87 4.15 0.35
N ILE A 45 10.88 3.30 0.04
CA ILE A 45 10.21 2.46 1.04
C ILE A 45 10.23 1.00 0.62
N ARG A 46 10.40 0.11 1.59
CA ARG A 46 10.20 -1.33 1.40
C ARG A 46 8.72 -1.69 1.43
N ILE A 47 8.27 -2.40 0.40
CA ILE A 47 6.89 -2.78 0.21
C ILE A 47 6.75 -4.27 -0.10
N GLN A 48 5.55 -4.78 0.11
CA GLN A 48 5.09 -6.09 -0.34
C GLN A 48 3.99 -5.87 -1.36
N TRP A 49 4.22 -6.31 -2.60
CA TRP A 49 3.23 -6.27 -3.67
C TRP A 49 2.12 -7.29 -3.45
N TYR A 50 0.93 -6.95 -3.95
CA TYR A 50 -0.23 -7.83 -4.03
C TYR A 50 -0.67 -7.97 -5.49
N SER A 51 -0.83 -9.21 -5.94
CA SER A 51 -1.27 -9.54 -7.30
C SER A 51 -2.69 -10.08 -7.27
N PHE A 52 -3.42 -9.97 -8.37
CA PHE A 52 -4.73 -10.59 -8.51
C PHE A 52 -4.61 -12.11 -8.29
N VAL A 53 -5.64 -12.69 -7.66
CA VAL A 53 -5.76 -14.14 -7.55
C VAL A 53 -6.23 -14.76 -8.87
N ASP A 54 -7.12 -14.05 -9.56
CA ASP A 54 -7.65 -14.43 -10.87
C ASP A 54 -6.83 -13.76 -11.97
N ASP A 55 -6.06 -14.56 -12.71
CA ASP A 55 -5.12 -14.07 -13.72
C ASP A 55 -5.82 -13.48 -14.96
N ASN A 56 -7.12 -13.73 -15.15
CA ASN A 56 -7.89 -13.21 -16.29
C ASN A 56 -8.66 -11.92 -15.98
N ARG A 57 -8.45 -11.34 -14.79
CA ARG A 57 -9.22 -10.17 -14.35
C ARG A 57 -8.68 -8.89 -14.98
N ASP A 58 -9.59 -8.05 -15.47
CA ASP A 58 -9.24 -6.71 -15.96
C ASP A 58 -8.80 -5.84 -14.78
N GLU A 59 -7.59 -5.29 -14.88
CA GLU A 59 -7.02 -4.37 -13.89
C GLU A 59 -7.81 -3.06 -13.77
N ASN A 60 -8.66 -2.74 -14.75
CA ASN A 60 -9.55 -1.58 -14.75
C ASN A 60 -10.92 -1.88 -14.10
N ASP A 61 -11.26 -3.14 -13.84
CA ASP A 61 -12.55 -3.55 -13.24
C ASP A 61 -12.38 -4.14 -11.83
N ILE A 62 -11.87 -3.29 -10.93
CA ILE A 62 -11.72 -3.61 -9.51
C ILE A 62 -13.04 -3.35 -8.77
N ASP A 63 -13.52 -4.37 -8.06
CA ASP A 63 -14.70 -4.36 -7.19
C ASP A 63 -14.44 -5.04 -5.83
N GLU A 64 -15.45 -5.09 -4.95
CA GLU A 64 -15.35 -5.75 -3.65
C GLU A 64 -15.10 -7.27 -3.69
N ASN A 65 -15.30 -7.91 -4.85
CA ASN A 65 -15.03 -9.33 -5.09
C ASN A 65 -13.64 -9.54 -5.70
N THR A 66 -12.83 -8.49 -5.81
CA THR A 66 -11.48 -8.54 -6.33
C THR A 66 -10.52 -9.04 -5.27
N HIS A 67 -10.04 -10.26 -5.49
CA HIS A 67 -9.15 -10.95 -4.58
C HIS A 67 -7.69 -10.70 -4.96
N PHE A 68 -6.91 -10.30 -3.97
CA PHE A 68 -5.48 -10.12 -4.10
C PHE A 68 -4.73 -11.08 -3.18
N LYS A 69 -3.58 -11.58 -3.62
CA LYS A 69 -2.66 -12.41 -2.85
C LYS A 69 -1.31 -11.74 -2.74
N ILE A 70 -0.58 -12.09 -1.68
CA ILE A 70 0.82 -11.69 -1.51
C ILE A 70 1.62 -12.15 -2.73
N SER A 71 2.44 -11.22 -3.25
CA SER A 71 3.33 -11.45 -4.38
C SER A 71 4.78 -11.38 -3.88
N PHE A 72 5.61 -10.47 -4.40
CA PHE A 72 7.02 -10.30 -4.00
C PHE A 72 7.27 -8.99 -3.22
N GLU A 73 8.37 -8.95 -2.47
CA GLU A 73 8.87 -7.73 -1.82
C GLU A 73 9.67 -6.88 -2.81
N ASP A 74 9.58 -5.55 -2.66
CA ASP A 74 10.27 -4.61 -3.54
C ASP A 74 10.55 -3.28 -2.81
N THR A 75 11.24 -2.37 -3.50
CA THR A 75 11.49 -1.00 -3.07
C THR A 75 10.78 -0.02 -4.01
N LEU A 76 10.04 0.93 -3.44
CA LEU A 76 9.27 1.92 -4.19
C LEU A 76 9.69 3.34 -3.81
N ASP A 77 9.75 4.24 -4.79
CA ASP A 77 9.86 5.68 -4.53
C ASP A 77 8.58 6.18 -3.86
N ILE A 78 8.72 6.93 -2.77
CA ILE A 78 7.57 7.50 -2.04
C ILE A 78 6.66 8.34 -2.94
N GLN A 79 7.20 8.98 -3.99
CA GLN A 79 6.45 9.80 -4.95
C GLN A 79 5.52 8.98 -5.86
N ALA A 80 5.73 7.66 -5.95
CA ALA A 80 4.84 6.77 -6.69
C ALA A 80 3.55 6.44 -5.91
N ILE A 81 3.50 6.71 -4.60
CA ILE A 81 2.33 6.46 -3.76
C ILE A 81 1.21 7.45 -4.14
N LEU A 82 0.02 6.91 -4.39
CA LEU A 82 -1.18 7.68 -4.70
C LEU A 82 -1.98 8.00 -3.45
N THR A 83 -2.34 6.96 -2.71
CA THR A 83 -3.12 7.09 -1.47
C THR A 83 -2.96 5.84 -0.61
N SER A 84 -3.18 5.99 0.69
CA SER A 84 -3.35 4.86 1.60
C SER A 84 -4.76 4.28 1.51
N ILE A 85 -4.85 2.96 1.72
CA ILE A 85 -6.09 2.21 1.84
C ILE A 85 -6.34 1.99 3.34
N PRO A 86 -7.38 2.60 3.93
CA PRO A 86 -7.58 2.58 5.38
C PRO A 86 -7.80 1.17 5.95
N SER A 87 -8.43 0.29 5.16
CA SER A 87 -8.71 -1.07 5.61
C SER A 87 -8.95 -2.02 4.44
N VAL A 88 -8.53 -3.27 4.62
CA VAL A 88 -8.81 -4.39 3.72
C VAL A 88 -9.55 -5.49 4.48
N VAL A 89 -10.26 -6.35 3.77
CA VAL A 89 -10.81 -7.59 4.35
C VAL A 89 -9.77 -8.69 4.13
N THR A 90 -9.37 -9.38 5.19
CA THR A 90 -8.38 -10.48 5.10
C THR A 90 -9.07 -11.82 5.33
N TYR A 91 -8.76 -12.79 4.47
CA TYR A 91 -9.26 -14.15 4.52
C TYR A 91 -8.16 -15.11 5.01
N ALA A 92 -8.53 -16.33 5.44
CA ALA A 92 -7.63 -17.31 6.06
C ALA A 92 -6.36 -17.61 5.25
N ASN A 93 -6.43 -17.52 3.92
CA ASN A 93 -5.31 -17.83 3.01
C ASN A 93 -4.42 -16.62 2.69
N LYS A 94 -4.44 -15.56 3.52
CA LYS A 94 -3.75 -14.28 3.27
C LYS A 94 -4.19 -13.60 1.97
N ILE A 95 -5.35 -14.02 1.44
CA ILE A 95 -6.06 -13.31 0.39
C ILE A 95 -6.72 -12.10 1.02
N ILE A 96 -6.73 -10.99 0.30
CA ILE A 96 -7.41 -9.76 0.71
C ILE A 96 -8.36 -9.27 -0.38
N THR A 97 -9.39 -8.54 0.03
CA THR A 97 -10.24 -7.75 -0.86
C THR A 97 -10.31 -6.31 -0.36
N LEU A 98 -10.58 -5.38 -1.27
CA LEU A 98 -10.83 -3.98 -0.92
C LEU A 98 -12.28 -3.82 -0.46
N LYS A 99 -12.52 -2.92 0.50
CA LYS A 99 -13.90 -2.56 0.85
C LYS A 99 -14.46 -1.67 -0.24
N LYS A 100 -15.73 -1.85 -0.57
CA LYS A 100 -16.45 -1.06 -1.59
C LYS A 100 -16.25 0.46 -1.48
N LYS A 101 -16.25 0.99 -0.25
CA LYS A 101 -16.05 2.43 0.03
C LYS A 101 -14.66 2.97 -0.34
N ASP A 102 -13.67 2.09 -0.41
CA ASP A 102 -12.27 2.43 -0.67
C ASP A 102 -11.93 2.21 -2.16
N ILE A 103 -12.91 1.80 -2.99
CA ILE A 103 -12.79 1.64 -4.44
C ILE A 103 -13.28 2.92 -5.09
N VAL A 104 -12.35 3.74 -5.61
CA VAL A 104 -12.67 4.98 -6.31
C VAL A 104 -12.76 4.69 -7.81
N ARG A 105 -13.96 4.81 -8.36
CA ARG A 105 -14.15 4.78 -9.83
C ARG A 105 -13.90 6.19 -10.36
N THR A 106 -12.84 6.35 -11.14
CA THR A 106 -12.64 7.55 -11.95
C THR A 106 -13.56 7.43 -13.16
N GLN A 107 -14.53 8.35 -13.27
CA GLN A 107 -15.41 8.49 -14.44
C GLN A 107 -14.67 9.09 -15.63
#